data_AF-A0A952LUQ7-F1
#
_entry.id   AF-A0A952LUQ7-F1
#
_cell.length_a   1.000
_cell.length_b   1.000
_cell.length_c   1.000
_cell.angle_alpha   90.00
_cell.angle_beta   90.00
_cell.angle_gamma   90.00
#
_symmetry.space_group_name_H-M   'P 1'
#
loop_
_entity.id
_entity.type
_entity.pdbx_description
1 polymer ?
#
loop_
_entity_poly.entity_id
_entity_poly.type
_entity_poly.pdbx_seq_one_letter_code
_entity_poly.pdbx_strand_id
1 'polypeptide(L)'
;MRIVTQRLQHWYRKLSDLNWVFADQALVSGVNFLTGILLARFLGIDDFGRFTLIWMVVLFVNAIQYAQTVSPMMSIGPKLSGAEASQFYGATLVQSLALLMVFLLVIYIGCTVCESFFPQGQIEKLMTPLLLVVTAFQCQDLIRRLFFTQGKVVLAFINDLISYIGQIIVLSVLYAGQLLQTETALLAIAGTSALAVLVGTFFLPELSFNKASMKPSLIRNWHFSKWLTASAMMQWIGGNFFVAVSGAYLSVSAAGAIAAARNVVGPTLVLFMALENIVPVKASKEFQTGHLQALKRYLVQVSVWGGGASLLVCLVAALFAPFWMEWLFGADYVQYAYLVYWFSITHFLMFFIRPLNSYLRTIELTQPIATASIIPMVFSLVASIPLVQYFGLTGAMIVMLTTQVLILGFLTYSAFGHGKRVLA
;
A
#
# COMPACT_ATOMS: atom_id res chain seq x y z
N MET A 1 -29.66 -36.05 0.30
CA MET A 1 -30.20 -34.67 0.43
C MET A 1 -29.35 -33.77 1.35
N ARG A 2 -29.06 -34.17 2.62
CA ARG A 2 -28.23 -33.37 3.57
C ARG A 2 -26.81 -32.99 3.10
N ILE A 3 -26.12 -33.87 2.38
CA ILE A 3 -24.76 -33.61 1.87
C ILE A 3 -24.78 -32.58 0.73
N VAL A 4 -25.83 -32.59 -0.10
CA VAL A 4 -26.01 -31.64 -1.20
C VAL A 4 -26.36 -30.25 -0.66
N THR A 5 -27.23 -30.16 0.36
CA THR A 5 -27.55 -28.88 1.02
C THR A 5 -26.36 -28.30 1.78
N GLN A 6 -25.53 -29.11 2.45
CA GLN A 6 -24.29 -28.63 3.09
C GLN A 6 -23.27 -28.13 2.07
N ARG A 7 -23.11 -28.82 0.93
CA ARG A 7 -22.25 -28.35 -0.16
C ARG A 7 -22.78 -27.05 -0.78
N LEU A 8 -24.08 -26.95 -1.03
CA LEU A 8 -24.70 -25.72 -1.56
C LEU A 8 -24.58 -24.54 -0.58
N GLN A 9 -24.78 -24.76 0.72
CA GLN A 9 -24.56 -23.75 1.75
C GLN A 9 -23.10 -23.31 1.85
N HIS A 10 -22.15 -24.25 1.71
CA HIS A 10 -20.72 -23.93 1.68
C HIS A 10 -20.36 -23.11 0.44
N TRP A 11 -20.88 -23.48 -0.73
CA TRP A 11 -20.69 -22.71 -1.97
C TRP A 11 -21.31 -21.31 -1.89
N TYR A 12 -22.53 -21.19 -1.35
CA TYR A 12 -23.18 -19.90 -1.15
C TYR A 12 -22.39 -19.00 -0.19
N ARG A 13 -21.91 -19.54 0.94
CA ARG A 13 -21.04 -18.80 1.87
C ARG A 13 -19.75 -18.34 1.22
N LYS A 14 -19.12 -19.21 0.43
CA LYS A 14 -17.88 -18.86 -0.28
C LYS A 14 -18.09 -17.74 -1.32
N LEU A 15 -19.23 -17.74 -2.00
CA LEU A 15 -19.61 -16.66 -2.92
C LEU A 15 -19.95 -15.36 -2.18
N SER A 16 -20.65 -15.45 -1.05
CA SER A 16 -20.93 -14.25 -0.24
C SER A 16 -19.66 -13.64 0.34
N ASP A 17 -18.72 -14.46 0.83
CA ASP A 17 -17.45 -13.98 1.39
C ASP A 17 -16.60 -13.30 0.32
N LEU A 18 -16.60 -13.84 -0.91
CA LEU A 18 -15.90 -13.22 -2.03
C LEU A 18 -16.48 -11.84 -2.37
N ASN A 19 -17.79 -11.69 -2.36
CA ASN A 19 -18.45 -10.40 -2.59
C ASN A 19 -18.07 -9.38 -1.52
N TRP A 20 -17.97 -9.79 -0.26
CA TRP A 20 -17.53 -8.91 0.84
C TRP A 20 -16.07 -8.48 0.70
N VAL A 21 -15.16 -9.35 0.25
CA VAL A 21 -13.76 -8.98 -0.02
C VAL A 21 -13.67 -7.92 -1.12
N PHE A 22 -14.46 -8.05 -2.18
CA PHE A 22 -14.49 -7.03 -3.24
C PHE A 22 -15.12 -5.71 -2.76
N ALA A 23 -16.19 -5.79 -1.96
CA ALA A 23 -16.82 -4.61 -1.37
C ALA A 23 -15.87 -3.86 -0.44
N ASP A 24 -15.12 -4.58 0.40
CA ASP A 24 -14.09 -4.04 1.29
C ASP A 24 -13.01 -3.30 0.50
N GLN A 25 -12.46 -3.93 -0.55
CA GLN A 25 -11.45 -3.29 -1.39
C GLN A 25 -11.97 -2.06 -2.14
N ALA A 26 -13.21 -2.12 -2.65
CA ALA A 26 -13.85 -0.99 -3.30
C ALA A 26 -14.05 0.18 -2.31
N LEU A 27 -14.48 -0.12 -1.09
CA LEU A 27 -14.63 0.86 -0.01
C LEU A 27 -13.29 1.52 0.32
N VAL A 28 -12.26 0.74 0.65
CA VAL A 28 -10.94 1.26 1.04
C VAL A 28 -10.31 2.09 -0.08
N SER A 29 -10.36 1.61 -1.32
CA SER A 29 -9.77 2.32 -2.46
C SER A 29 -10.53 3.60 -2.79
N GLY A 30 -11.86 3.52 -2.86
CA GLY A 30 -12.72 4.66 -3.17
C GLY A 30 -12.63 5.74 -2.10
N VAL A 31 -12.64 5.36 -0.83
CA VAL A 31 -12.50 6.32 0.26
C VAL A 31 -11.11 6.95 0.28
N ASN A 32 -10.02 6.19 0.10
CA ASN A 32 -8.68 6.80 0.04
C ASN A 32 -8.55 7.80 -1.11
N PHE A 33 -9.12 7.49 -2.28
CA PHE A 33 -9.18 8.40 -3.41
C PHE A 33 -9.94 9.69 -3.03
N LEU A 34 -11.14 9.56 -2.47
CA LEU A 34 -11.97 10.69 -2.02
C LEU A 34 -11.31 11.50 -0.90
N THR A 35 -10.70 10.87 0.10
CA THR A 35 -9.96 11.54 1.17
C THR A 35 -8.82 12.37 0.59
N GLY A 36 -8.07 11.84 -0.39
CA GLY A 36 -7.04 12.62 -1.07
C GLY A 36 -7.59 13.86 -1.79
N ILE A 37 -8.75 13.74 -2.45
CA ILE A 37 -9.44 14.89 -3.08
C ILE A 37 -9.91 15.91 -2.03
N LEU A 38 -10.60 15.46 -1.00
CA LEU A 38 -11.14 16.33 0.06
C LEU A 38 -10.02 17.11 0.75
N LEU A 39 -8.94 16.42 1.14
CA LEU A 39 -7.81 17.06 1.81
C LEU A 39 -7.10 18.03 0.87
N ALA A 40 -6.79 17.63 -0.37
CA ALA A 40 -6.14 18.52 -1.33
C ALA A 40 -6.97 19.78 -1.63
N ARG A 41 -8.28 19.62 -1.82
CA ARG A 41 -9.18 20.72 -2.16
C ARG A 41 -9.43 21.68 -0.99
N PHE A 42 -9.58 21.14 0.22
CA PHE A 42 -10.03 21.93 1.36
C PHE A 42 -8.91 22.42 2.28
N LEU A 43 -7.75 21.75 2.33
CA LEU A 43 -6.57 22.26 3.03
C LEU A 43 -5.76 23.23 2.17
N GLY A 44 -5.86 23.11 0.84
CA GLY A 44 -4.93 23.76 -0.08
C GLY A 44 -3.59 23.01 -0.19
N ILE A 45 -2.76 23.43 -1.13
CA ILE A 45 -1.62 22.65 -1.61
C ILE A 45 -0.49 22.48 -0.59
N ASP A 46 -0.21 23.51 0.21
CA ASP A 46 0.87 23.46 1.19
C ASP A 46 0.53 22.53 2.37
N ASP A 47 -0.66 22.68 2.96
CA ASP A 47 -1.11 21.82 4.06
C ASP A 47 -1.38 20.38 3.60
N PHE A 48 -1.91 20.19 2.39
CA PHE A 48 -1.98 18.86 1.79
C PHE A 48 -0.59 18.25 1.54
N GLY A 49 0.40 19.07 1.20
CA GLY A 49 1.80 18.67 1.12
C GLY A 49 2.37 18.21 2.47
N ARG A 50 2.09 18.96 3.56
CA ARG A 50 2.48 18.58 4.93
C ARG A 50 1.85 17.25 5.28
N PHE A 51 0.54 17.13 5.08
CA PHE A 51 -0.20 15.89 5.28
C PHE A 51 0.44 14.73 4.52
N THR A 52 0.74 14.92 3.22
CA THR A 52 1.36 13.89 2.37
C THR A 52 2.68 13.38 2.93
N LEU A 53 3.58 14.29 3.31
CA LEU A 53 4.89 13.92 3.86
C LEU A 53 4.77 13.17 5.20
N ILE A 54 3.83 13.58 6.04
CA ILE A 54 3.56 12.91 7.33
C ILE A 54 2.91 11.55 7.10
N TRP A 55 1.95 11.47 6.17
CA TRP A 55 1.27 10.23 5.81
C TRP A 55 2.23 9.20 5.23
N MET A 56 3.29 9.63 4.54
CA MET A 56 4.37 8.73 4.11
C MET A 56 5.06 8.02 5.29
N VAL A 57 5.15 8.64 6.47
CA VAL A 57 5.66 7.97 7.68
C VAL A 57 4.69 6.88 8.13
N VAL A 58 3.38 7.17 8.14
CA VAL A 58 2.34 6.19 8.48
C VAL A 58 2.39 4.98 7.55
N LEU A 59 2.49 5.22 6.24
CA LEU A 59 2.55 4.18 5.24
C LEU A 59 3.88 3.40 5.28
N PHE A 60 5.00 4.06 5.62
CA PHE A 60 6.27 3.37 5.85
C PHE A 60 6.16 2.35 7.00
N VAL A 61 5.63 2.79 8.15
CA VAL A 61 5.40 1.91 9.30
C VAL A 61 4.46 0.76 8.91
N ASN A 62 3.41 1.07 8.14
CA ASN A 62 2.47 0.04 7.68
C ASN A 62 3.14 -1.00 6.76
N ALA A 63 4.01 -0.58 5.84
CA ALA A 63 4.73 -1.50 4.95
C ALA A 63 5.62 -2.46 5.74
N ILE A 64 6.31 -1.97 6.78
CA ILE A 64 7.16 -2.82 7.62
C ILE A 64 6.35 -3.74 8.53
N GLN A 65 5.28 -3.23 9.17
CA GLN A 65 4.34 -4.05 9.91
C GLN A 65 3.77 -5.16 9.02
N TYR A 66 3.36 -4.81 7.80
CA TYR A 66 2.80 -5.77 6.87
C TYR A 66 3.77 -6.91 6.56
N ALA A 67 5.02 -6.56 6.23
CA ALA A 67 6.07 -7.53 5.94
C ALA A 67 6.43 -8.39 7.17
N GLN A 68 6.58 -7.76 8.33
CA GLN A 68 7.14 -8.40 9.51
C GLN A 68 6.13 -9.25 10.29
N THR A 69 4.86 -8.82 10.36
CA THR A 69 3.85 -9.46 11.21
C THR A 69 2.61 -9.90 10.43
N VAL A 70 2.01 -9.05 9.60
CA VAL A 70 0.73 -9.36 8.93
C VAL A 70 0.87 -10.47 7.88
N SER A 71 1.90 -10.42 7.03
CA SER A 71 2.10 -11.43 5.98
C SER A 71 2.34 -12.85 6.55
N PRO A 72 3.23 -13.04 7.55
CA PRO A 72 3.31 -14.31 8.28
C PRO A 72 1.97 -14.73 8.89
N MET A 73 1.26 -13.81 9.54
CA MET A 73 -0.03 -14.09 10.16
C MET A 73 -1.04 -14.64 9.15
N MET A 74 -1.13 -14.00 7.97
CA MET A 74 -2.02 -14.41 6.89
C MET A 74 -1.63 -15.73 6.21
N SER A 75 -0.36 -16.12 6.27
CA SER A 75 0.15 -17.34 5.62
C SER A 75 0.21 -18.55 6.56
N ILE A 76 0.52 -18.32 7.84
CA ILE A 76 0.72 -19.36 8.85
C ILE A 76 -0.57 -19.57 9.67
N GLY A 77 -1.22 -18.49 10.09
CA GLY A 77 -2.39 -18.53 10.98
C GLY A 77 -3.51 -19.46 10.50
N PRO A 78 -3.97 -19.36 9.24
CA PRO A 78 -5.03 -20.23 8.71
C PRO A 78 -4.71 -21.73 8.67
N LYS A 79 -3.44 -22.13 8.88
CA LYS A 79 -2.99 -23.54 8.91
C LYS A 79 -3.01 -24.13 10.32
N LEU A 80 -3.21 -23.32 11.35
CA LEU A 80 -3.23 -23.72 12.75
C LEU A 80 -4.67 -23.89 13.23
N SER A 81 -4.87 -24.70 14.27
CA SER A 81 -6.20 -24.94 14.86
C SER A 81 -6.17 -24.98 16.38
N GLY A 82 -7.30 -24.67 17.02
CA GLY A 82 -7.46 -24.74 18.47
C GLY A 82 -6.45 -23.88 19.23
N ALA A 83 -5.87 -24.43 20.29
CA ALA A 83 -4.95 -23.72 21.18
C ALA A 83 -3.69 -23.18 20.46
N GLU A 84 -3.19 -23.91 19.45
CA GLU A 84 -2.01 -23.46 18.69
C GLU A 84 -2.29 -22.17 17.92
N ALA A 85 -3.49 -22.06 17.33
CA ALA A 85 -3.89 -20.84 16.62
C ALA A 85 -4.03 -19.66 17.59
N SER A 86 -4.72 -19.84 18.73
CA SER A 86 -4.86 -18.79 19.74
C SER A 86 -3.53 -18.32 20.32
N GLN A 87 -2.57 -19.23 20.52
CA GLN A 87 -1.21 -18.90 20.98
C GLN A 87 -0.43 -18.15 19.90
N PHE A 88 -0.53 -18.57 18.65
CA PHE A 88 0.15 -17.93 17.52
C PHE A 88 -0.36 -16.50 17.27
N TYR A 89 -1.69 -16.29 17.28
CA TYR A 89 -2.27 -14.95 17.13
C TYR A 89 -1.93 -14.05 18.32
N GLY A 90 -1.96 -14.58 19.54
CA GLY A 90 -1.48 -13.85 20.73
C GLY A 90 -0.02 -13.41 20.59
N ALA A 91 0.85 -14.29 20.07
CA ALA A 91 2.24 -13.96 19.83
C ALA A 91 2.44 -12.91 18.72
N THR A 92 1.66 -13.00 17.65
CA THR A 92 1.69 -12.02 16.55
C THR A 92 1.22 -10.64 17.03
N LEU A 93 0.21 -10.59 17.90
CA LEU A 93 -0.25 -9.34 18.51
C LEU A 93 0.85 -8.70 19.36
N VAL A 94 1.48 -9.48 20.26
CA VAL A 94 2.60 -8.99 21.09
C VAL A 94 3.76 -8.50 20.22
N GLN A 95 4.10 -9.24 19.16
CA GLN A 95 5.14 -8.83 18.21
C GLN A 95 4.82 -7.50 17.53
N SER A 96 3.56 -7.32 17.10
CA SER A 96 3.12 -6.11 16.39
C SER A 96 3.11 -4.91 17.33
N LEU A 97 2.65 -5.07 18.57
CA LEU A 97 2.70 -4.01 19.58
C LEU A 97 4.14 -3.64 19.97
N ALA A 98 5.03 -4.62 20.11
CA ALA A 98 6.44 -4.35 20.37
C ALA A 98 7.10 -3.58 19.21
N LEU A 99 6.83 -3.98 17.97
CA LEU A 99 7.30 -3.29 16.78
C LEU A 99 6.74 -1.86 16.70
N LEU A 100 5.46 -1.67 17.00
CA LEU A 100 4.83 -0.36 17.06
C LEU A 100 5.52 0.54 18.09
N MET A 101 5.82 0.04 19.30
CA MET A 101 6.56 0.82 20.31
C MET A 101 7.95 1.25 19.83
N VAL A 102 8.67 0.40 19.10
CA VAL A 102 9.95 0.77 18.47
C VAL A 102 9.74 1.90 17.46
N PHE A 103 8.72 1.81 16.60
CA PHE A 103 8.43 2.86 15.64
C PHE A 103 8.01 4.17 16.29
N LEU A 104 7.19 4.14 17.33
CA LEU A 104 6.81 5.35 18.07
C LEU A 104 8.03 6.03 18.69
N LEU A 105 8.97 5.25 19.25
CA LEU A 105 10.22 5.78 19.77
C LEU A 105 11.09 6.40 18.67
N VAL A 106 11.25 5.70 17.54
CA VAL A 106 12.03 6.22 16.38
C VAL A 106 11.40 7.49 15.82
N ILE A 107 10.07 7.55 15.71
CA ILE A 107 9.35 8.73 15.25
C ILE A 107 9.53 9.88 16.24
N TYR A 108 9.37 9.62 17.54
CA TYR A 108 9.56 10.64 18.58
C TYR A 108 10.97 11.24 18.56
N ILE A 109 12.00 10.38 18.50
CA ILE A 109 13.39 10.82 18.37
C ILE A 109 13.59 11.57 17.06
N GLY A 110 13.08 11.05 15.94
CA GLY A 110 13.18 11.66 14.62
C GLY A 110 12.57 13.06 14.58
N CYS A 111 11.35 13.23 15.10
CA CYS A 111 10.68 14.53 15.22
C CYS A 111 11.48 15.50 16.09
N THR A 112 11.98 15.05 17.25
CA THR A 112 12.78 15.88 18.17
C THR A 112 14.08 16.35 17.53
N VAL A 113 14.77 15.45 16.83
CA VAL A 113 16.01 15.75 16.09
C VAL A 113 15.69 16.71 14.94
N CYS A 114 14.66 16.45 14.14
CA CYS A 114 14.28 17.32 13.03
C CYS A 114 13.90 18.72 13.50
N GLU A 115 13.13 18.87 14.58
CA GLU A 115 12.78 20.17 15.15
C GLU A 115 14.04 20.95 15.59
N SER A 116 15.05 20.26 16.14
CA SER A 116 16.31 20.87 16.56
C SER A 116 17.11 21.47 15.38
N PHE A 117 17.03 20.85 14.19
CA PHE A 117 17.71 21.34 12.99
C PHE A 117 16.82 22.27 12.13
N PHE A 118 15.51 22.14 12.22
CA PHE A 118 14.52 22.83 11.39
C PHE A 118 13.35 23.42 12.21
N PRO A 119 13.62 24.34 13.16
CA PRO A 119 12.61 24.86 14.08
C PRO A 119 11.47 25.66 13.41
N GLN A 120 11.67 26.09 12.16
CA GLN A 120 10.61 26.76 11.39
C GLN A 120 9.56 25.79 10.84
N GLY A 121 9.81 24.47 10.89
CA GLY A 121 8.92 23.44 10.36
C GLY A 121 7.65 23.20 11.18
N GLN A 122 7.57 23.69 12.41
CA GLN A 122 6.47 23.46 13.36
C GLN A 122 6.17 21.96 13.56
N ILE A 123 7.20 21.12 13.60
CA ILE A 123 7.05 19.66 13.69
C ILE A 123 6.47 19.28 15.06
N GLU A 124 6.77 20.07 16.09
CA GLU A 124 6.21 19.89 17.44
C GLU A 124 4.68 19.74 17.45
N LYS A 125 3.96 20.59 16.70
CA LYS A 125 2.49 20.54 16.62
C LYS A 125 1.97 19.26 15.98
N LEU A 126 2.76 18.66 15.10
CA LEU A 126 2.40 17.48 14.31
C LEU A 126 2.84 16.17 14.98
N MET A 127 3.75 16.24 15.97
CA MET A 127 4.28 15.06 16.65
C MET A 127 3.18 14.25 17.33
N THR A 128 2.33 14.88 18.14
CA THR A 128 1.25 14.18 18.84
C THR A 128 0.20 13.59 17.87
N PRO A 129 -0.35 14.34 16.90
CA PRO A 129 -1.22 13.77 15.86
C PRO A 129 -0.57 12.60 15.10
N LEU A 130 0.71 12.69 14.76
CA LEU A 130 1.45 11.62 14.06
C LEU A 130 1.56 10.35 14.92
N LEU A 131 1.96 10.47 16.19
CA LEU A 131 2.08 9.30 17.07
C LEU A 131 0.71 8.62 17.28
N LEU A 132 -0.35 9.41 17.44
CA LEU A 132 -1.71 8.90 17.61
C LEU A 132 -2.23 8.22 16.34
N VAL A 133 -2.05 8.82 15.16
CA VAL A 133 -2.52 8.22 13.91
C VAL A 133 -1.74 6.96 13.57
N VAL A 134 -0.42 6.93 13.79
CA VAL A 134 0.38 5.71 13.62
C VAL A 134 -0.14 4.60 14.54
N THR A 135 -0.34 4.90 15.82
CA THR A 135 -0.85 3.92 16.78
C THR A 135 -2.21 3.36 16.39
N ALA A 136 -3.16 4.24 16.09
CA ALA A 136 -4.53 3.84 15.80
C ALA A 136 -4.65 3.13 14.45
N PHE A 137 -4.01 3.65 13.40
CA PHE A 137 -4.04 3.07 12.05
C PHE A 137 -3.38 1.69 12.02
N GLN A 138 -2.21 1.53 12.65
CA GLN A 138 -1.54 0.22 12.67
C GLN A 138 -2.33 -0.83 13.45
N CYS A 139 -2.94 -0.46 14.58
CA CYS A 139 -3.81 -1.36 15.34
C CYS A 139 -5.08 -1.72 14.57
N GLN A 140 -5.70 -0.76 13.88
CA GLN A 140 -6.89 -0.97 13.06
C GLN A 140 -6.60 -1.96 11.93
N ASP A 141 -5.53 -1.73 11.16
CA ASP A 141 -5.15 -2.65 10.08
C ASP A 141 -4.84 -4.05 10.63
N LEU A 142 -4.15 -4.17 11.77
CA LEU A 142 -3.86 -5.47 12.38
C LEU A 142 -5.14 -6.25 12.75
N ILE A 143 -6.09 -5.61 13.43
CA ILE A 143 -7.36 -6.24 13.83
C ILE A 143 -8.16 -6.67 12.61
N ARG A 144 -8.25 -5.79 11.61
CA ARG A 144 -8.93 -6.09 10.37
C ARG A 144 -8.31 -7.29 9.64
N ARG A 145 -6.97 -7.32 9.53
CA ARG A 145 -6.24 -8.43 8.91
C ARG A 145 -6.46 -9.74 9.69
N LEU A 146 -6.55 -9.67 11.01
CA LEU A 146 -6.88 -10.83 11.84
C LEU A 146 -8.28 -11.37 11.52
N PHE A 147 -9.29 -10.51 11.35
CA PHE A 147 -10.62 -10.95 10.92
C PHE A 147 -10.59 -11.66 9.56
N PHE A 148 -9.82 -11.16 8.59
CA PHE A 148 -9.61 -11.85 7.31
C PHE A 148 -8.98 -13.23 7.50
N THR A 149 -7.94 -13.36 8.34
CA THR A 149 -7.29 -14.68 8.59
C THR A 149 -8.21 -15.70 9.22
N GLN A 150 -9.25 -15.26 9.91
CA GLN A 150 -10.24 -16.11 10.57
C GLN A 150 -11.49 -16.34 9.71
N GLY A 151 -11.54 -15.82 8.48
CA GLY A 151 -12.73 -15.88 7.63
C GLY A 151 -13.89 -15.01 8.11
N LYS A 152 -13.68 -14.09 9.06
CA LYS A 152 -14.70 -13.15 9.57
C LYS A 152 -14.77 -11.89 8.69
N VAL A 153 -14.97 -12.07 7.39
CA VAL A 153 -14.87 -11.01 6.37
C VAL A 153 -15.84 -9.85 6.64
N VAL A 154 -17.06 -10.13 7.11
CA VAL A 154 -18.04 -9.09 7.43
C VAL A 154 -17.57 -8.18 8.57
N LEU A 155 -16.89 -8.71 9.58
CA LEU A 155 -16.33 -7.89 10.66
C LEU A 155 -15.16 -7.04 10.17
N ALA A 156 -14.35 -7.55 9.25
CA ALA A 156 -13.31 -6.75 8.59
C ALA A 156 -13.92 -5.58 7.82
N PHE A 157 -14.99 -5.82 7.05
CA PHE A 157 -15.72 -4.79 6.33
C PHE A 157 -16.34 -3.74 7.27
N ILE A 158 -16.98 -4.15 8.36
CA ILE A 158 -17.54 -3.21 9.36
C ILE A 158 -16.42 -2.37 9.99
N ASN A 159 -15.27 -2.98 10.27
CA ASN A 159 -14.11 -2.28 10.81
C ASN A 159 -13.60 -1.20 9.84
N ASP A 160 -13.49 -1.51 8.55
CA ASP A 160 -13.15 -0.52 7.51
C ASP A 160 -14.25 0.52 7.33
N LEU A 161 -15.53 0.15 7.43
CA LEU A 161 -16.63 1.11 7.37
C LEU A 161 -16.53 2.17 8.47
N ILE A 162 -16.29 1.75 9.71
CA ILE A 162 -16.14 2.66 10.86
C ILE A 162 -14.96 3.61 10.65
N SER A 163 -13.82 3.08 10.20
CA SER A 163 -12.61 3.89 10.00
C SER A 163 -12.75 4.83 8.79
N TYR A 164 -12.95 4.26 7.60
CA TYR A 164 -12.89 4.97 6.32
C TYR A 164 -14.12 5.87 6.06
N ILE A 165 -15.35 5.40 6.31
CA ILE A 165 -16.50 6.30 6.17
C ILE A 165 -16.57 7.28 7.34
N GLY A 166 -16.18 6.85 8.54
CA GLY A 166 -16.04 7.73 9.69
C GLY A 166 -15.11 8.91 9.41
N GLN A 167 -13.92 8.69 8.83
CA GLN A 167 -13.00 9.79 8.52
C GLN A 167 -13.60 10.77 7.50
N ILE A 168 -14.33 10.31 6.47
CA ILE A 168 -14.97 11.21 5.51
C ILE A 168 -15.98 12.12 6.20
N ILE A 169 -16.80 11.55 7.09
CA ILE A 169 -17.79 12.30 7.86
C ILE A 169 -17.09 13.33 8.75
N VAL A 170 -16.10 12.91 9.55
CA VAL A 170 -15.40 13.81 10.49
C VAL A 170 -14.64 14.91 9.74
N LEU A 171 -13.94 14.59 8.65
CA LEU A 171 -13.25 15.59 7.82
C LEU A 171 -14.23 16.62 7.23
N SER A 172 -15.41 16.16 6.78
CA SER A 172 -16.45 17.06 6.25
C SER A 172 -17.02 17.98 7.34
N VAL A 173 -17.20 17.46 8.56
CA VAL A 173 -17.64 18.26 9.72
C VAL A 173 -16.57 19.28 10.12
N LEU A 174 -15.30 18.88 10.17
CA LEU A 174 -14.18 19.79 10.46
C LEU A 174 -14.08 20.90 9.41
N TYR A 175 -14.28 20.57 8.14
CA TYR A 175 -14.32 21.57 7.07
C TYR A 175 -15.47 22.56 7.25
N ALA A 176 -16.69 22.06 7.47
CA ALA A 176 -17.87 22.91 7.68
C ALA A 176 -17.72 23.84 8.91
N GLY A 177 -17.00 23.38 9.94
CA GLY A 177 -16.67 24.17 11.13
C GLY A 177 -15.47 25.10 10.97
N GLN A 178 -14.81 25.16 9.80
CA GLN A 178 -13.57 25.91 9.57
C GLN A 178 -12.40 25.50 10.48
N LEU A 179 -12.41 24.25 10.95
CA LEU A 179 -11.39 23.66 11.82
C LEU A 179 -10.47 22.70 11.08
N LEU A 180 -10.68 22.48 9.78
CA LEU A 180 -9.87 21.54 9.01
C LEU A 180 -8.47 22.11 8.76
N GLN A 181 -7.51 21.51 9.46
CA GLN A 181 -6.06 21.72 9.34
C GLN A 181 -5.36 20.35 9.28
N THR A 182 -4.07 20.33 8.90
CA THR A 182 -3.27 19.10 8.81
C THR A 182 -3.34 18.25 10.09
N GLU A 183 -3.19 18.89 11.25
CA GLU A 183 -3.22 18.28 12.58
C GLU A 183 -4.58 17.61 12.84
N THR A 184 -5.66 18.35 12.62
CA THR A 184 -7.03 17.87 12.86
C THR A 184 -7.44 16.78 11.88
N ALA A 185 -6.91 16.80 10.65
CA ALA A 185 -7.12 15.74 9.68
C ALA A 185 -6.46 14.43 10.15
N LEU A 186 -5.21 14.50 10.64
CA LEU A 186 -4.53 13.34 11.23
C LEU A 186 -5.28 12.82 12.46
N LEU A 187 -5.76 13.72 13.33
CA LEU A 187 -6.54 13.35 14.51
C LEU A 187 -7.91 12.75 14.15
N ALA A 188 -8.56 13.20 13.08
CA ALA A 188 -9.80 12.62 12.57
C ALA A 188 -9.60 11.16 12.12
N ILE A 189 -8.52 10.91 11.37
CA ILE A 189 -8.15 9.55 10.95
C ILE A 189 -7.77 8.69 12.16
N ALA A 190 -7.00 9.25 13.11
CA ALA A 190 -6.62 8.57 14.33
C ALA A 190 -7.85 8.18 15.17
N GLY A 191 -8.78 9.12 15.39
CA GLY A 191 -9.98 8.90 16.20
C GLY A 191 -10.92 7.86 15.61
N THR A 192 -11.14 7.90 14.30
CA THR A 192 -12.00 6.94 13.60
C THR A 192 -11.36 5.55 13.51
N SER A 193 -10.04 5.47 13.30
CA SER A 193 -9.29 4.22 13.39
C SER A 193 -9.30 3.65 14.82
N ALA A 194 -9.15 4.50 15.84
CA ALA A 194 -9.21 4.08 17.24
C ALA A 194 -10.60 3.57 17.61
N LEU A 195 -11.66 4.21 17.12
CA LEU A 195 -13.03 3.72 17.28
C LEU A 195 -13.21 2.34 16.63
N ALA A 196 -12.69 2.14 15.42
CA ALA A 196 -12.71 0.84 14.76
C ALA A 196 -11.94 -0.23 15.56
N VAL A 197 -10.80 0.13 16.16
CA VAL A 197 -10.05 -0.75 17.08
C VAL A 197 -10.91 -1.10 18.29
N LEU A 198 -11.48 -0.12 18.98
CA LEU A 198 -12.31 -0.32 20.17
C LEU A 198 -13.51 -1.22 19.89
N VAL A 199 -14.21 -1.02 18.77
CA VAL A 199 -15.32 -1.89 18.37
C VAL A 199 -14.81 -3.29 18.00
N GLY A 200 -13.69 -3.36 17.26
CA GLY A 200 -13.11 -4.61 16.81
C GLY A 200 -12.61 -5.52 17.94
N THR A 201 -12.08 -4.96 19.03
CA THR A 201 -11.57 -5.75 20.16
C THR A 201 -12.62 -6.61 20.83
N PHE A 202 -13.89 -6.18 20.87
CA PHE A 202 -15.01 -6.96 21.41
C PHE A 202 -15.30 -8.25 20.62
N PHE A 203 -14.86 -8.33 19.35
CA PHE A 203 -15.10 -9.49 18.48
C PHE A 203 -13.84 -10.33 18.21
N LEU A 204 -12.72 -9.96 18.85
CA LEU A 204 -11.51 -10.77 18.80
C LEU A 204 -11.76 -12.12 19.45
N PRO A 205 -11.18 -13.22 18.92
CA PRO A 205 -11.25 -14.50 19.59
C PRO A 205 -10.43 -14.48 20.90
N GLU A 206 -10.60 -15.52 21.70
CA GLU A 206 -9.72 -15.77 22.84
C GLU A 206 -8.26 -15.94 22.37
N LEU A 207 -7.44 -14.94 22.68
CA LEU A 207 -6.00 -14.95 22.45
C LEU A 207 -5.31 -15.55 23.68
N SER A 208 -4.39 -16.48 23.45
CA SER A 208 -3.62 -17.10 24.52
C SER A 208 -2.22 -16.49 24.57
N PHE A 209 -1.83 -15.95 25.73
CA PHE A 209 -0.52 -15.35 25.95
C PHE A 209 0.39 -16.29 26.75
N ASN A 210 0.66 -17.47 26.18
CA ASN A 210 1.56 -18.44 26.82
C ASN A 210 3.03 -18.12 26.49
N LYS A 211 3.84 -17.81 27.51
CA LYS A 211 5.28 -17.50 27.38
C LYS A 211 6.07 -18.64 26.72
N ALA A 212 5.72 -19.90 27.00
CA ALA A 212 6.43 -21.07 26.45
C ALA A 212 6.25 -21.18 24.93
N SER A 213 5.05 -20.86 24.42
CA SER A 213 4.71 -20.91 22.99
C SER A 213 5.03 -19.61 22.23
N MET A 214 5.27 -18.52 22.97
CA MET A 214 5.58 -17.19 22.43
C MET A 214 6.89 -17.20 21.63
N LYS A 215 7.99 -17.66 22.24
CA LYS A 215 9.32 -17.64 21.61
C LYS A 215 9.38 -18.46 20.31
N PRO A 216 8.87 -19.71 20.25
CA PRO A 216 8.81 -20.46 18.99
C PRO A 216 8.02 -19.76 17.89
N SER A 217 6.87 -19.15 18.25
CA SER A 217 6.03 -18.42 17.29
C SER A 217 6.74 -17.18 16.73
N LEU A 218 7.42 -16.40 17.59
CA LEU A 218 8.20 -15.23 17.20
C LEU A 218 9.37 -15.61 16.29
N ILE A 219 10.11 -16.67 16.63
CA ILE A 219 11.23 -17.17 15.81
C ILE A 219 10.71 -17.62 14.43
N ARG A 220 9.59 -18.35 14.41
CA ARG A 220 8.96 -18.79 13.16
C ARG A 220 8.54 -17.61 12.29
N ASN A 221 7.90 -16.59 12.88
CA ASN A 221 7.54 -15.36 12.17
C ASN A 221 8.78 -14.66 11.61
N TRP A 222 9.83 -14.49 12.42
CA TRP A 222 11.07 -13.84 12.00
C TRP A 222 11.76 -14.55 10.82
N HIS A 223 11.85 -15.90 10.86
CA HIS A 223 12.44 -16.66 9.75
C HIS A 223 11.67 -16.46 8.44
N PHE A 224 10.34 -16.34 8.51
CA PHE A 224 9.50 -16.05 7.36
C PHE A 224 9.70 -14.61 6.87
N SER A 225 9.71 -13.64 7.78
CA SER A 225 9.58 -12.23 7.40
C SER A 225 10.90 -11.48 7.19
N LYS A 226 12.04 -11.92 7.71
CA LYS A 226 13.30 -11.14 7.67
C LYS A 226 13.67 -10.61 6.27
N TRP A 227 13.51 -11.44 5.23
CA TRP A 227 13.80 -11.05 3.85
C TRP A 227 12.69 -10.20 3.24
N LEU A 228 11.44 -10.42 3.66
CA LEU A 228 10.30 -9.62 3.25
C LEU A 228 10.37 -8.22 3.83
N THR A 229 10.79 -8.08 5.09
CA THR A 229 11.03 -6.79 5.75
C THR A 229 12.11 -6.01 5.01
N ALA A 230 13.26 -6.64 4.72
CA ALA A 230 14.32 -5.99 3.95
C ALA A 230 13.81 -5.55 2.56
N SER A 231 13.06 -6.41 1.87
CA SER A 231 12.48 -6.08 0.56
C SER A 231 11.48 -4.94 0.63
N ALA A 232 10.62 -4.91 1.66
CA ALA A 232 9.65 -3.85 1.89
C ALA A 232 10.33 -2.50 2.15
N MET A 233 11.41 -2.48 2.95
CA MET A 233 12.23 -1.28 3.16
C MET A 233 12.81 -0.77 1.83
N MET A 234 13.43 -1.66 1.06
CA MET A 234 14.06 -1.29 -0.21
C MET A 234 13.05 -0.75 -1.22
N GLN A 235 11.90 -1.42 -1.36
CA GLN A 235 10.83 -0.98 -2.25
C GLN A 235 10.23 0.36 -1.81
N TRP A 236 10.03 0.55 -0.50
CA TRP A 236 9.48 1.79 0.02
C TRP A 236 10.40 2.98 -0.26
N ILE A 237 11.69 2.83 0.05
CA ILE A 237 12.71 3.85 -0.22
C ILE A 237 12.80 4.10 -1.72
N GLY A 238 12.95 3.05 -2.54
CA GLY A 238 13.06 3.20 -3.98
C GLY A 238 11.86 3.91 -4.62
N GLY A 239 10.64 3.60 -4.14
CA GLY A 239 9.39 4.12 -4.69
C GLY A 239 8.93 5.47 -4.14
N ASN A 240 9.47 5.96 -3.02
CA ASN A 240 8.97 7.20 -2.39
C ASN A 240 10.05 8.21 -2.00
N PHE A 241 11.35 7.88 -2.05
CA PHE A 241 12.41 8.81 -1.64
C PHE A 241 12.39 10.12 -2.44
N PHE A 242 12.09 10.07 -3.74
CA PHE A 242 11.96 11.27 -4.58
C PHE A 242 10.90 12.27 -4.08
N VAL A 243 9.83 11.78 -3.44
CA VAL A 243 8.75 12.63 -2.89
C VAL A 243 9.26 13.38 -1.67
N ALA A 244 9.98 12.68 -0.78
CA ALA A 244 10.58 13.27 0.41
C ALA A 244 11.64 14.32 0.04
N VAL A 245 12.49 14.00 -0.93
CA VAL A 245 13.50 14.96 -1.45
C VAL A 245 12.82 16.17 -2.10
N SER A 246 11.74 15.98 -2.87
CA SER A 246 10.99 17.09 -3.46
C SER A 246 10.39 18.01 -2.39
N GLY A 247 9.82 17.43 -1.34
CA GLY A 247 9.30 18.17 -0.19
C GLY A 247 10.37 18.99 0.54
N ALA A 248 11.55 18.40 0.73
CA ALA A 248 12.64 19.00 1.48
C ALA A 248 13.43 20.06 0.70
N TYR A 249 13.68 19.86 -0.60
CA TYR A 249 14.53 20.73 -1.42
C TYR A 249 13.77 21.75 -2.26
N LEU A 250 12.51 21.47 -2.66
CA LEU A 250 11.72 22.38 -3.48
C LEU A 250 10.74 23.17 -2.63
N SER A 251 9.72 22.48 -2.11
CA SER A 251 8.72 23.06 -1.22
C SER A 251 7.80 21.96 -0.69
N VAL A 252 7.06 22.27 0.38
CA VAL A 252 6.04 21.35 0.88
C VAL A 252 4.90 21.17 -0.13
N SER A 253 4.52 22.22 -0.85
CA SER A 253 3.58 22.16 -1.98
C SER A 253 4.01 21.19 -3.08
N ALA A 254 5.31 20.98 -3.30
CA ALA A 254 5.81 20.02 -4.28
C ALA A 254 5.34 18.59 -3.94
N ALA A 255 5.34 18.22 -2.66
CA ALA A 255 4.79 16.93 -2.21
C ALA A 255 3.27 16.86 -2.42
N GLY A 256 2.54 17.94 -2.14
CA GLY A 256 1.10 18.06 -2.37
C GLY A 256 0.73 17.93 -3.85
N ALA A 257 1.49 18.57 -4.74
CA ALA A 257 1.34 18.47 -6.20
C ALA A 257 1.56 17.04 -6.70
N ILE A 258 2.63 16.37 -6.23
CA ILE A 258 2.92 14.97 -6.56
C ILE A 258 1.77 14.06 -6.09
N ALA A 259 1.26 14.26 -4.88
CA ALA A 259 0.16 13.45 -4.35
C ALA A 259 -1.15 13.67 -5.11
N ALA A 260 -1.49 14.91 -5.43
CA ALA A 260 -2.68 15.24 -6.22
C ALA A 260 -2.62 14.62 -7.62
N ALA A 261 -1.49 14.78 -8.33
CA ALA A 261 -1.31 14.19 -9.65
C ALA A 261 -1.33 12.66 -9.62
N ARG A 262 -0.77 12.03 -8.58
CA ARG A 262 -0.88 10.57 -8.34
C ARG A 262 -2.33 10.14 -8.11
N ASN A 263 -3.10 10.95 -7.40
CA ASN A 263 -4.51 10.65 -7.10
C ASN A 263 -5.34 10.58 -8.40
N VAL A 264 -5.11 11.46 -9.37
CA VAL A 264 -5.78 11.44 -10.70
C VAL A 264 -5.63 10.09 -11.40
N VAL A 265 -4.43 9.49 -11.35
CA VAL A 265 -4.19 8.16 -11.95
C VAL A 265 -4.54 6.99 -11.01
N GLY A 266 -5.05 7.28 -9.81
CA GLY A 266 -5.42 6.30 -8.78
C GLY A 266 -6.31 5.14 -9.25
N PRO A 267 -7.26 5.31 -10.20
CA PRO A 267 -8.05 4.20 -10.73
C PRO A 267 -7.21 3.05 -11.33
N THR A 268 -5.99 3.33 -11.79
CA THR A 268 -5.06 2.28 -12.27
C THR A 268 -4.68 1.28 -11.17
N LEU A 269 -4.70 1.68 -9.90
CA LEU A 269 -4.40 0.81 -8.77
C LEU A 269 -5.45 -0.30 -8.62
N VAL A 270 -6.73 -0.01 -8.90
CA VAL A 270 -7.80 -1.02 -8.86
C VAL A 270 -7.55 -2.10 -9.92
N LEU A 271 -7.12 -1.69 -11.12
CA LEU A 271 -6.70 -2.63 -12.17
C LEU A 271 -5.51 -3.48 -11.70
N PHE A 272 -4.50 -2.87 -11.07
CA PHE A 272 -3.34 -3.60 -10.58
C PHE A 272 -3.69 -4.61 -9.49
N MET A 273 -4.55 -4.25 -8.54
CA MET A 273 -5.03 -5.16 -7.50
C MET A 273 -5.81 -6.35 -8.07
N ALA A 274 -6.65 -6.12 -9.08
CA ALA A 274 -7.34 -7.21 -9.76
C ALA A 274 -6.34 -8.18 -10.43
N LEU A 275 -5.31 -7.65 -11.09
CA LEU A 275 -4.29 -8.45 -11.75
C LEU A 275 -3.46 -9.27 -10.76
N GLU A 276 -3.05 -8.69 -9.64
CA GLU A 276 -2.25 -9.39 -8.62
C GLU A 276 -2.99 -10.59 -8.02
N ASN A 277 -4.32 -10.54 -7.96
CA ASN A 277 -5.13 -11.63 -7.42
C ASN A 277 -5.49 -12.68 -8.48
N ILE A 278 -5.80 -12.26 -9.71
CA ILE A 278 -6.32 -13.16 -10.75
C ILE A 278 -5.20 -13.81 -11.56
N VAL A 279 -4.16 -13.05 -11.91
CA VAL A 279 -3.16 -13.47 -12.90
C VAL A 279 -2.31 -14.63 -12.38
N PRO A 280 -1.74 -14.61 -11.16
CA PRO A 280 -0.92 -15.72 -10.67
C PRO A 280 -1.68 -17.05 -10.57
N VAL A 281 -2.93 -17.02 -10.13
CA VAL A 281 -3.75 -18.23 -9.98
C VAL A 281 -4.01 -18.90 -11.33
N LYS A 282 -4.40 -18.11 -12.34
CA LYS A 282 -4.62 -18.64 -13.69
C LYS A 282 -3.31 -19.04 -14.36
N ALA A 283 -2.25 -18.24 -14.19
CA ALA A 283 -0.91 -18.57 -14.70
C ALA A 283 -0.44 -19.94 -14.22
N SER A 284 -0.57 -20.24 -12.93
CA SER A 284 -0.19 -21.56 -12.40
C SER A 284 -1.06 -22.71 -12.93
N LYS A 285 -2.36 -22.48 -13.19
CA LYS A 285 -3.23 -23.49 -13.81
C LYS A 285 -2.83 -23.78 -15.26
N GLU A 286 -2.61 -22.74 -16.06
CA GLU A 286 -2.16 -22.87 -17.46
C GLU A 286 -0.78 -23.54 -17.56
N PHE A 287 0.08 -23.31 -16.57
CA PHE A 287 1.38 -23.98 -16.50
C PHE A 287 1.25 -25.49 -16.21
N GLN A 288 0.32 -25.90 -15.35
CA GLN A 288 0.05 -27.31 -15.04
C GLN A 288 -0.58 -28.07 -16.23
N THR A 289 -1.43 -27.42 -17.02
CA THR A 289 -2.21 -28.08 -18.08
C THR A 289 -1.47 -28.17 -19.42
N GLY A 290 -0.47 -27.33 -19.71
CA GLY A 290 -0.01 -27.17 -21.09
C GLY A 290 1.44 -26.71 -21.31
N HIS A 291 2.33 -26.88 -20.33
CA HIS A 291 3.75 -26.49 -20.42
C HIS A 291 3.98 -24.97 -20.53
N LEU A 292 5.26 -24.55 -20.57
CA LEU A 292 5.70 -23.14 -20.55
C LEU A 292 5.06 -22.26 -21.63
N GLN A 293 4.68 -22.84 -22.78
CA GLN A 293 4.09 -22.10 -23.89
C GLN A 293 2.66 -21.63 -23.59
N ALA A 294 1.85 -22.43 -22.89
CA ALA A 294 0.51 -22.04 -22.47
C ALA A 294 0.56 -20.85 -21.50
N LEU A 295 1.46 -20.91 -20.51
CA LEU A 295 1.74 -19.81 -19.60
C LEU A 295 2.12 -18.52 -20.35
N LYS A 296 3.06 -18.60 -21.29
CA LYS A 296 3.48 -17.43 -22.09
C LYS A 296 2.32 -16.84 -22.89
N ARG A 297 1.53 -17.68 -23.56
CA ARG A 297 0.36 -17.23 -24.34
C ARG A 297 -0.66 -16.51 -23.45
N TYR A 298 -0.96 -17.08 -22.29
CA TYR A 298 -1.86 -16.45 -21.31
C TYR A 298 -1.33 -15.09 -20.84
N LEU A 299 -0.05 -15.01 -20.46
CA LEU A 299 0.53 -13.75 -20.00
C LEU A 299 0.62 -12.68 -21.09
N VAL A 300 0.88 -13.07 -22.35
CA VAL A 300 0.80 -12.14 -23.49
C VAL A 300 -0.63 -11.62 -23.67
N GLN A 301 -1.65 -12.47 -23.56
CA GLN A 301 -3.04 -12.02 -23.61
C GLN A 301 -3.37 -11.05 -22.49
N VAL A 302 -2.92 -11.34 -21.26
CA VAL A 302 -3.06 -10.42 -20.11
C VAL A 302 -2.35 -9.11 -20.42
N SER A 303 -1.13 -9.14 -20.95
CA SER A 303 -0.37 -7.94 -21.31
C SER A 303 -1.05 -7.10 -22.38
N VAL A 304 -1.67 -7.70 -23.39
CA VAL A 304 -2.36 -6.98 -24.47
C VAL A 304 -3.67 -6.37 -23.96
N TRP A 305 -4.55 -7.17 -23.35
CA TRP A 305 -5.87 -6.69 -22.92
C TRP A 305 -5.77 -5.79 -21.69
N GLY A 306 -5.01 -6.22 -20.68
CA GLY A 306 -4.75 -5.40 -19.49
C GLY A 306 -3.94 -4.15 -19.83
N GLY A 307 -2.97 -4.25 -20.74
CA GLY A 307 -2.18 -3.10 -21.20
C GLY A 307 -3.05 -2.11 -21.96
N GLY A 308 -3.96 -2.58 -22.83
CA GLY A 308 -4.94 -1.73 -23.49
C GLY A 308 -5.87 -1.01 -22.51
N ALA A 309 -6.37 -1.71 -21.49
CA ALA A 309 -7.20 -1.11 -20.44
C ALA A 309 -6.43 -0.08 -19.59
N SER A 310 -5.20 -0.41 -19.19
CA SER A 310 -4.32 0.53 -18.47
C SER A 310 -3.97 1.74 -19.33
N LEU A 311 -3.67 1.55 -20.61
CA LEU A 311 -3.41 2.63 -21.56
C LEU A 311 -4.61 3.55 -21.69
N LEU A 312 -5.82 3.00 -21.81
CA LEU A 312 -7.05 3.80 -21.89
C LEU A 312 -7.22 4.70 -20.65
N VAL A 313 -7.07 4.14 -19.45
CA VAL A 313 -7.17 4.92 -18.21
C VAL A 313 -6.09 6.00 -18.15
N CYS A 314 -4.84 5.66 -18.47
CA CYS A 314 -3.73 6.62 -18.49
C CYS A 314 -3.92 7.72 -19.57
N LEU A 315 -4.47 7.38 -20.74
CA LEU A 315 -4.77 8.36 -21.79
C LEU A 315 -5.90 9.30 -21.38
N VAL A 316 -6.97 8.80 -20.76
CA VAL A 316 -8.05 9.66 -20.25
C VAL A 316 -7.55 10.59 -19.14
N ALA A 317 -6.69 10.10 -18.24
CA ALA A 317 -6.06 10.93 -17.23
C ALA A 317 -5.15 12.01 -17.85
N ALA A 318 -4.32 11.65 -18.83
CA ALA A 318 -3.40 12.56 -19.50
C ALA A 318 -4.13 13.60 -20.37
N LEU A 319 -5.00 13.19 -21.30
CA LEU A 319 -5.65 14.11 -22.25
C LEU A 319 -6.44 15.22 -21.57
N PHE A 320 -6.98 14.95 -20.38
CA PHE A 320 -7.76 15.90 -19.59
C PHE A 320 -7.05 16.31 -18.30
N ALA A 321 -5.72 16.23 -18.24
CA ALA A 321 -4.96 16.50 -17.02
C ALA A 321 -5.25 17.88 -16.39
N PRO A 322 -5.25 19.01 -17.14
CA PRO A 322 -5.61 20.31 -16.56
C PRO A 322 -7.03 20.33 -15.99
N PHE A 323 -7.98 19.74 -16.73
CA PHE A 323 -9.38 19.63 -16.30
C PHE A 323 -9.52 18.85 -15.00
N TRP A 324 -8.86 17.68 -14.88
CA TRP A 324 -8.91 16.89 -13.65
C TRP A 324 -8.28 17.63 -12.47
N MET A 325 -7.14 18.29 -12.68
CA MET A 325 -6.46 19.03 -11.61
C MET A 325 -7.32 20.20 -11.11
N GLU A 326 -7.92 20.98 -12.02
CA GLU A 326 -8.80 22.08 -11.67
C GLU A 326 -10.09 21.59 -11.00
N TRP A 327 -10.76 20.62 -11.63
CA TRP A 327 -12.08 20.16 -11.19
C TRP A 327 -12.03 19.44 -9.85
N LEU A 328 -10.98 18.64 -9.58
CA LEU A 328 -10.86 17.90 -8.33
C LEU A 328 -10.28 18.77 -7.20
N PHE A 329 -9.18 19.49 -7.48
CA PHE A 329 -8.35 20.10 -6.44
C PHE A 329 -8.37 21.63 -6.44
N GLY A 330 -8.65 22.27 -7.57
CA GLY A 330 -8.73 23.73 -7.70
C GLY A 330 -7.68 24.35 -8.63
N ALA A 331 -7.82 25.65 -8.88
CA ALA A 331 -7.02 26.37 -9.87
C ALA A 331 -5.50 26.32 -9.61
N ASP A 332 -5.09 26.37 -8.34
CA ASP A 332 -3.66 26.35 -7.95
C ASP A 332 -2.93 25.08 -8.37
N TYR A 333 -3.67 24.00 -8.64
CA TYR A 333 -3.12 22.71 -9.06
C TYR A 333 -2.92 22.59 -10.57
N VAL A 334 -3.52 23.46 -11.38
CA VAL A 334 -3.48 23.39 -12.85
C VAL A 334 -2.06 23.49 -13.39
N GLN A 335 -1.22 24.33 -12.75
CA GLN A 335 0.20 24.46 -13.10
C GLN A 335 0.99 23.15 -12.93
N TYR A 336 0.48 22.19 -12.15
CA TYR A 336 1.09 20.88 -11.94
C TYR A 336 0.48 19.77 -12.79
N ALA A 337 -0.43 20.08 -13.72
CA ALA A 337 -1.05 19.10 -14.61
C ALA A 337 -0.04 18.26 -15.40
N TYR A 338 1.15 18.80 -15.68
CA TYR A 338 2.21 18.05 -16.35
C TYR A 338 2.70 16.82 -15.56
N LEU A 339 2.55 16.81 -14.23
CA LEU A 339 2.86 15.64 -13.40
C LEU A 339 1.94 14.46 -13.71
N VAL A 340 0.69 14.72 -14.12
CA VAL A 340 -0.25 13.66 -14.51
C VAL A 340 0.25 12.91 -15.74
N TYR A 341 0.92 13.59 -16.69
CA TYR A 341 1.54 12.92 -17.84
C TYR A 341 2.63 11.95 -17.41
N TRP A 342 3.52 12.39 -16.50
CA TRP A 342 4.55 11.54 -15.93
C TRP A 342 3.96 10.33 -15.22
N PHE A 343 2.98 10.55 -14.35
CA PHE A 343 2.29 9.48 -13.64
C PHE A 343 1.56 8.51 -14.58
N SER A 344 0.98 9.01 -15.67
CA SER A 344 0.30 8.18 -16.67
C SER A 344 1.28 7.25 -17.38
N ILE A 345 2.43 7.77 -17.81
CA ILE A 345 3.48 6.95 -18.44
C ILE A 345 4.03 5.93 -17.45
N THR A 346 4.34 6.34 -16.21
CA THR A 346 4.92 5.42 -15.23
C THR A 346 3.97 4.33 -14.78
N HIS A 347 2.68 4.63 -14.60
CA HIS A 347 1.68 3.62 -14.26
C HIS A 347 1.45 2.65 -15.43
N PHE A 348 1.44 3.16 -16.67
CA PHE A 348 1.38 2.27 -17.84
C PHE A 348 2.57 1.31 -17.90
N LEU A 349 3.79 1.76 -17.59
CA LEU A 349 4.95 0.86 -17.51
C LEU A 349 4.85 -0.11 -16.33
N MET A 350 4.37 0.36 -15.18
CA MET A 350 4.21 -0.43 -13.96
C MET A 350 3.25 -1.63 -14.17
N PHE A 351 2.26 -1.48 -15.05
CA PHE A 351 1.38 -2.59 -15.43
C PHE A 351 2.18 -3.82 -15.89
N PHE A 352 3.19 -3.66 -16.75
CA PHE A 352 3.94 -4.78 -17.33
C PHE A 352 4.85 -5.51 -16.34
N ILE A 353 5.15 -4.90 -15.19
CA ILE A 353 5.87 -5.55 -14.10
C ILE A 353 5.05 -6.73 -13.52
N ARG A 354 3.71 -6.62 -13.51
CA ARG A 354 2.81 -7.62 -12.91
C ARG A 354 2.82 -8.98 -13.64
N PRO A 355 2.61 -9.08 -14.97
CA PRO A 355 2.68 -10.36 -15.67
C PRO A 355 4.09 -10.98 -15.61
N LEU A 356 5.16 -10.18 -15.61
CA LEU A 356 6.54 -10.67 -15.44
C LEU A 356 6.75 -11.27 -14.04
N ASN A 357 6.29 -10.59 -12.99
CA ASN A 357 6.31 -11.14 -11.64
C ASN A 357 5.48 -12.42 -11.53
N SER A 358 4.31 -12.47 -12.19
CA SER A 358 3.50 -13.68 -12.24
C SER A 358 4.23 -14.84 -12.92
N TYR A 359 4.88 -14.60 -14.06
CA TYR A 359 5.68 -15.60 -14.76
C TYR A 359 6.75 -16.19 -13.85
N LEU A 360 7.60 -15.32 -13.29
CA LEU A 360 8.73 -15.71 -12.45
C LEU A 360 8.28 -16.46 -11.19
N ARG A 361 7.16 -16.04 -10.57
CA ARG A 361 6.56 -16.75 -9.43
C ARG A 361 6.03 -18.13 -9.82
N THR A 362 5.36 -18.26 -10.97
CA THR A 362 4.80 -19.53 -11.43
C THR A 362 5.89 -20.57 -11.73
N ILE A 363 7.06 -20.14 -12.23
CA ILE A 363 8.23 -21.02 -12.44
C ILE A 363 9.15 -21.09 -11.21
N GLU A 364 8.69 -20.60 -10.05
CA GLU A 364 9.40 -20.61 -8.76
C GLU A 364 10.73 -19.84 -8.71
N LEU A 365 11.02 -19.00 -9.70
CA LEU A 365 12.23 -18.17 -9.77
C LEU A 365 12.01 -16.79 -9.14
N THR A 366 12.06 -16.73 -7.80
CA THR A 366 11.75 -15.50 -7.05
C THR A 366 12.95 -14.57 -6.80
N GLN A 367 14.19 -15.07 -6.91
CA GLN A 367 15.40 -14.27 -6.69
C GLN A 367 15.46 -12.99 -7.55
N PRO A 368 15.14 -13.01 -8.87
CA PRO A 368 15.15 -11.79 -9.67
C PRO A 368 14.17 -10.72 -9.19
N ILE A 369 13.04 -11.13 -8.60
CA ILE A 369 12.04 -10.20 -8.05
C ILE A 369 12.64 -9.42 -6.86
N ALA A 370 13.40 -10.11 -6.01
CA ALA A 370 14.11 -9.48 -4.90
C ALA A 370 15.23 -8.54 -5.40
N THR A 371 16.04 -8.98 -6.37
CA THR A 371 17.10 -8.15 -6.95
C THR A 371 16.56 -6.89 -7.64
N ALA A 372 15.41 -7.01 -8.32
CA ALA A 372 14.71 -5.89 -8.93
C ALA A 372 14.25 -4.83 -7.91
N SER A 373 14.26 -5.12 -6.61
CA SER A 373 13.94 -4.15 -5.55
C SER A 373 15.16 -3.33 -5.10
N ILE A 374 16.37 -3.86 -5.26
CA ILE A 374 17.61 -3.20 -4.78
C ILE A 374 18.09 -2.13 -5.76
N ILE A 375 18.14 -2.46 -7.05
CA ILE A 375 18.66 -1.57 -8.10
C ILE A 375 17.93 -0.21 -8.11
N PRO A 376 16.58 -0.17 -8.12
CA PRO A 376 15.84 1.10 -8.12
C PRO A 376 15.96 1.84 -6.80
N MET A 377 16.13 1.15 -5.67
CA MET A 377 16.38 1.78 -4.38
C MET A 377 17.69 2.57 -4.41
N VAL A 378 18.79 1.93 -4.83
CA VAL A 378 20.11 2.57 -4.90
C VAL A 378 20.07 3.74 -5.88
N PHE A 379 19.47 3.53 -7.06
CA PHE A 379 19.31 4.60 -8.04
C PHE A 379 18.50 5.78 -7.47
N SER A 380 17.36 5.51 -6.82
CA SER A 380 16.52 6.56 -6.22
C SER A 380 17.28 7.35 -5.16
N LEU A 381 18.05 6.69 -4.28
CA LEU A 381 18.86 7.35 -3.26
C LEU A 381 19.93 8.28 -3.85
N VAL A 382 20.64 7.81 -4.88
CA VAL A 382 21.75 8.55 -5.50
C VAL A 382 21.25 9.67 -6.42
N ALA A 383 20.23 9.39 -7.23
CA ALA A 383 19.77 10.29 -8.29
C ALA A 383 18.74 11.31 -7.83
N SER A 384 17.97 11.06 -6.75
CA SER A 384 16.90 11.97 -6.32
C SER A 384 17.40 13.37 -5.99
N ILE A 385 18.44 13.49 -5.15
CA ILE A 385 18.96 14.80 -4.73
C ILE A 385 19.44 15.64 -5.93
N PRO A 386 20.39 15.17 -6.76
CA PRO A 386 20.88 15.98 -7.87
C PRO A 386 19.78 16.28 -8.90
N LEU A 387 18.95 15.30 -9.27
CA LEU A 387 17.91 15.53 -10.27
C LEU A 387 16.85 16.52 -9.78
N VAL A 388 16.44 16.43 -8.52
CA VAL A 388 15.48 17.38 -7.93
C VAL A 388 16.09 18.78 -7.85
N GLN A 389 17.36 18.91 -7.47
CA GLN A 389 18.02 20.23 -7.40
C GLN A 389 18.17 20.90 -8.76
N TYR A 390 18.57 20.16 -9.80
CA TYR A 390 18.82 20.74 -11.12
C TYR A 390 17.57 20.85 -12.01
N PHE A 391 16.60 19.95 -11.85
CA PHE A 391 15.42 19.86 -12.74
C PHE A 391 14.09 20.02 -12.01
N GLY A 392 14.10 20.34 -10.71
CA GLY A 392 12.89 20.50 -9.91
C GLY A 392 12.02 19.25 -9.86
N LEU A 393 10.70 19.45 -9.92
CA LEU A 393 9.71 18.37 -9.93
C LEU A 393 9.84 17.43 -11.13
N THR A 394 10.29 17.93 -12.29
CA THR A 394 10.59 17.10 -13.46
C THR A 394 11.71 16.11 -13.15
N GLY A 395 12.74 16.54 -12.41
CA GLY A 395 13.79 15.65 -11.91
C GLY A 395 13.25 14.52 -11.04
N ALA A 396 12.32 14.84 -10.14
CA ALA A 396 11.64 13.84 -9.31
C ALA A 396 10.87 12.81 -10.16
N MET A 397 10.20 13.27 -11.22
CA MET A 397 9.47 12.39 -12.14
C MET A 397 10.41 11.54 -13.02
N ILE A 398 11.58 12.07 -13.41
CA ILE A 398 12.63 11.28 -14.10
C ILE A 398 13.11 10.14 -13.21
N VAL A 399 13.31 10.39 -11.90
CA VAL A 399 13.66 9.33 -10.95
C VAL A 399 12.58 8.26 -10.92
N MET A 400 11.32 8.67 -10.75
CA MET A 400 10.20 7.74 -10.73
C MET A 400 10.11 6.92 -12.03
N LEU A 401 10.22 7.55 -13.20
CA LEU A 401 10.18 6.84 -14.48
C LEU A 401 11.35 5.85 -14.60
N THR A 402 12.56 6.30 -14.30
CA THR A 402 13.77 5.48 -14.44
C THR A 402 13.73 4.29 -13.49
N THR A 403 13.24 4.45 -12.25
CA THR A 403 13.06 3.30 -11.34
C THR A 403 12.13 2.24 -11.93
N GLN A 404 11.00 2.63 -12.56
CA GLN A 404 10.10 1.66 -13.22
C GLN A 404 10.75 1.00 -14.43
N VAL A 405 11.49 1.75 -15.24
CA VAL A 405 12.22 1.22 -16.40
C VAL A 405 13.30 0.22 -15.96
N LEU A 406 14.05 0.51 -14.89
CA LEU A 406 15.05 -0.39 -14.34
C LEU A 406 14.43 -1.71 -13.86
N ILE A 407 13.30 -1.65 -13.14
CA ILE A 407 12.57 -2.85 -12.70
C ILE A 407 12.12 -3.66 -13.92
N LEU A 408 11.43 -3.00 -14.86
CA LEU A 408 10.88 -3.65 -16.04
C LEU A 408 11.97 -4.31 -16.88
N GLY A 409 13.06 -3.59 -17.16
CA GLY A 409 14.20 -4.08 -17.93
C GLY A 409 14.87 -5.28 -17.26
N PHE A 410 15.13 -5.21 -15.95
CA PHE A 410 15.77 -6.30 -15.22
C PHE A 410 14.90 -7.57 -15.16
N LEU A 411 13.59 -7.42 -14.89
CA LEU A 411 12.67 -8.55 -14.86
C LEU A 411 12.49 -9.17 -16.25
N THR A 412 12.42 -8.34 -17.29
CA THR A 412 12.34 -8.79 -18.68
C THR A 412 13.57 -9.60 -19.06
N TYR A 413 14.77 -9.06 -18.80
CA TYR A 413 16.04 -9.77 -19.01
C TYR A 413 16.06 -11.13 -18.29
N SER A 414 15.66 -11.14 -17.02
CA SER A 414 15.63 -12.35 -16.19
C SER A 414 14.65 -13.40 -16.72
N ALA A 415 13.45 -12.98 -17.15
CA ALA A 415 12.42 -13.85 -17.70
C ALA A 415 12.85 -14.49 -19.03
N PHE A 416 13.47 -13.72 -19.93
CA PHE A 416 13.98 -14.24 -21.21
C PHE A 416 15.23 -15.11 -21.04
N GLY A 417 16.15 -14.76 -20.13
CA GLY A 417 17.37 -15.52 -19.87
C GLY A 417 17.11 -16.92 -19.31
N HIS A 418 16.13 -17.07 -18.41
CA HIS A 418 15.80 -18.36 -17.80
C HIS A 418 14.77 -19.16 -18.59
N GLY A 419 13.95 -18.51 -19.41
CA GLY A 419 13.05 -19.20 -20.33
C GLY A 419 13.77 -20.13 -21.32
N LYS A 420 15.06 -19.90 -21.60
CA LYS A 420 15.90 -20.80 -22.40
C LYS A 420 16.45 -22.01 -21.63
N ARG A 421 16.61 -21.91 -20.31
CA ARG A 421 17.15 -22.97 -19.45
C ARG A 421 16.10 -23.97 -18.97
N VAL A 422 14.83 -23.58 -18.93
CA VAL A 422 13.70 -24.46 -18.56
C VAL A 422 13.17 -25.25 -19.76
N LEU A 423 13.51 -24.83 -20.98
CA LEU A 423 13.16 -25.51 -22.23
C LEU A 423 14.28 -26.44 -22.74
N ALA A 424 15.45 -26.40 -22.12
CA ALA A 424 16.56 -27.33 -22.32
C ALA A 424 16.53 -28.36 -21.19
#